data_AF-A0A8C2FJN9-F1
#
_entry.id   AF-A0A8C2FJN9-F1
#
_cell.length_a   1.000
_cell.length_b   1.000
_cell.length_c   1.000
_cell.angle_alpha   90.00
_cell.angle_beta   90.00
_cell.angle_gamma   90.00
#
_symmetry.space_group_name_H-M   'P 1'
#
loop_
_entity.id
_entity.type
_entity.pdbx_description
1 polymer ?
#
loop_
_entity_poly.entity_id
_entity_poly.type
_entity_poly.pdbx_seq_one_letter_code
_entity_poly.pdbx_strand_id
1 'polypeptide(L)'
;MTEVQATVEFSLELHKFFNVDLFQRGFYQIRASMKVPPRIPQRVEASLLHPIGSDLAFPASVQDDVVCSKTFQILYKNEEFVVNDVLVFKVMMLLDVKKVEESLNEMDFQMSLDLYFTDGDFSYVEE
;
A
#
# COMPACT_ATOMS: atom_id res chain seq x y z
N MET A 1 24.43 -12.18 24.01
CA MET A 1 23.20 -12.14 23.19
C MET A 1 23.66 -11.82 21.79
N THR A 2 23.36 -12.66 20.80
CA THR A 2 23.80 -12.44 19.41
C THR A 2 22.54 -12.12 18.62
N GLU A 3 22.43 -10.87 18.20
CA GLU A 3 21.30 -10.38 17.42
C GLU A 3 21.62 -10.48 15.94
N VAL A 4 20.59 -10.73 15.13
CA VAL A 4 20.65 -10.69 13.68
C VAL A 4 19.56 -9.77 13.16
N GLN A 5 19.86 -9.00 12.12
CA GLN A 5 18.85 -8.22 11.42
C GLN A 5 18.18 -9.12 10.36
N ALA A 6 16.87 -9.28 10.46
CA ALA A 6 16.04 -9.95 9.46
C ALA A 6 15.25 -8.90 8.67
N THR A 7 15.00 -9.18 7.39
CA THR A 7 14.13 -8.34 6.55
C THR A 7 13.17 -9.22 5.80
N VAL A 8 11.88 -8.93 5.92
CA VAL A 8 10.81 -9.57 5.15
C VAL A 8 10.24 -8.51 4.21
N GLU A 9 10.21 -8.82 2.93
CA GLU A 9 9.68 -7.94 1.89
C GLU A 9 8.36 -8.49 1.35
N PHE A 10 7.34 -7.64 1.32
CA PHE A 10 6.05 -7.92 0.70
C PHE A 10 5.90 -7.01 -0.52
N SER A 11 5.61 -7.61 -1.68
CA SER A 11 5.27 -6.88 -2.89
C SER A 11 3.81 -7.16 -3.25
N LEU A 12 3.02 -6.10 -3.40
CA LEU A 12 1.62 -6.14 -3.80
C LEU A 12 1.48 -5.45 -5.16
N GLU A 13 0.96 -6.18 -6.15
CA GLU A 13 0.66 -5.63 -7.48
C GLU A 13 -0.84 -5.40 -7.62
N LEU A 14 -1.25 -4.13 -7.65
CA LEU A 14 -2.62 -3.74 -7.95
C LEU A 14 -2.78 -3.63 -9.46
N HIS A 15 -3.32 -4.66 -10.10
CA HIS A 15 -3.49 -4.66 -11.56
C HIS A 15 -4.71 -3.85 -12.00
N LYS A 16 -5.92 -4.27 -11.59
CA LYS A 16 -7.19 -3.66 -12.01
C LYS A 16 -8.16 -3.53 -10.84
N PHE A 17 -8.96 -2.48 -10.85
CA PHE A 17 -10.09 -2.29 -9.97
C PHE A 17 -11.39 -2.46 -10.76
N PHE A 18 -12.26 -3.36 -10.32
CA PHE A 18 -13.57 -3.60 -10.92
C PHE A 18 -14.65 -3.04 -10.02
N ASN A 19 -15.32 -1.97 -10.45
CA ASN A 19 -16.46 -1.44 -9.73
C ASN A 19 -17.69 -2.32 -9.97
N VAL A 20 -18.13 -3.11 -8.97
CA VAL A 20 -19.34 -3.92 -9.09
C VAL A 20 -20.59 -3.05 -8.93
N ASP A 21 -20.68 -2.27 -7.84
CA ASP A 21 -21.88 -1.54 -7.47
C ASP A 21 -21.64 -0.30 -6.58
N LEU A 22 -20.44 0.27 -6.54
CA LEU A 22 -20.23 1.53 -5.82
C LEU A 22 -21.16 2.60 -6.39
N PHE A 23 -22.03 3.12 -5.52
CA PHE A 23 -23.07 4.10 -5.88
C PHE A 23 -22.58 5.54 -5.80
N GLN A 24 -21.50 5.78 -5.06
CA GLN A 24 -20.93 7.11 -4.92
C GLN A 24 -20.04 7.41 -6.14
N ARG A 25 -20.31 8.53 -6.81
CA ARG A 25 -19.50 9.00 -7.93
C ARG A 25 -18.43 9.92 -7.40
N GLY A 26 -17.22 9.79 -7.93
CA GLY A 26 -16.11 10.63 -7.53
C GLY A 26 -14.79 9.91 -7.67
N PHE A 27 -13.82 10.36 -6.88
CA PHE A 27 -12.45 9.91 -6.98
C PHE A 27 -12.13 8.91 -5.89
N TYR A 28 -11.43 7.87 -6.31
CA TYR A 28 -11.09 6.73 -5.48
C TYR A 28 -9.59 6.50 -5.49
N GLN A 29 -9.10 6.02 -4.35
CA GLN A 29 -7.70 5.66 -4.15
C GLN A 29 -7.62 4.45 -3.23
N ILE A 30 -6.81 3.47 -3.60
CA ILE A 30 -6.50 2.34 -2.73
C ILE A 30 -5.31 2.76 -1.85
N ARG A 31 -5.45 2.63 -0.55
CA ARG A 31 -4.38 2.88 0.42
C ARG A 31 -3.99 1.58 1.08
N ALA A 32 -2.71 1.27 1.08
CA ALA A 32 -2.17 0.08 1.70
C ALA A 32 -1.23 0.43 2.83
N SER A 33 -1.28 -0.33 3.92
CA SER A 33 -0.33 -0.23 5.03
C SER A 33 -0.01 -1.61 5.59
N MET A 34 1.18 -1.73 6.18
CA MET A 34 1.59 -2.94 6.89
C MET A 34 1.49 -2.72 8.39
N LYS A 35 0.73 -3.59 9.07
CA LYS A 35 0.63 -3.63 10.53
C LYS A 35 1.40 -4.84 11.03
N VAL A 36 2.21 -4.60 12.03
CA VAL A 36 3.06 -5.60 12.66
C VAL A 36 3.01 -5.46 14.18
N PRO A 37 2.97 -6.56 14.96
CA PRO A 37 2.88 -6.48 16.41
C PRO A 37 4.10 -5.78 17.02
N PRO A 38 3.97 -4.88 18.01
CA PRO A 38 5.10 -4.12 18.58
C PRO A 38 5.98 -4.95 19.53
N ARG A 39 5.85 -6.29 19.52
CA ARG A 39 6.52 -7.20 20.47
C ARG A 39 8.03 -7.33 20.21
N ILE A 40 8.44 -7.08 18.97
CA ILE A 40 9.83 -7.16 18.52
C ILE A 40 10.21 -5.77 17.96
N PRO A 41 11.41 -5.25 18.29
CA PRO A 41 11.92 -4.03 17.68
C PRO A 41 11.93 -4.15 16.16
N GLN A 42 11.19 -3.27 15.50
CA GLN A 42 10.98 -3.33 14.07
C GLN A 42 10.85 -1.95 13.45
N ARG A 43 11.12 -1.89 12.15
CA ARG A 43 10.86 -0.74 11.30
C ARG A 43 10.17 -1.22 10.03
N VAL A 44 9.06 -0.59 9.70
CA VAL A 44 8.39 -0.76 8.41
C VAL A 44 8.90 0.34 7.48
N GLU A 45 9.16 0.00 6.23
CA GLU A 45 9.39 0.95 5.16
C GLU A 45 8.45 0.65 4.01
N ALA A 46 7.77 1.68 3.54
CA ALA A 46 6.85 1.65 2.42
C ALA A 46 7.51 2.30 1.18
N SER A 47 7.34 1.70 0.01
CA SER A 47 7.87 2.22 -1.25
C SER A 47 7.06 1.78 -2.47
N LEU A 48 7.31 2.41 -3.61
CA LEU A 48 6.75 2.02 -4.91
C LEU A 48 7.88 1.41 -5.77
N LEU A 49 7.68 0.22 -6.32
CA LEU A 49 8.70 -0.47 -7.14
C LEU A 49 8.95 0.29 -8.45
N HIS A 50 7.87 0.78 -9.06
CA HIS A 50 7.89 1.59 -10.27
C HIS A 50 6.83 2.68 -10.10
N PRO A 51 7.20 3.92 -9.71
CA PRO A 51 6.27 5.03 -9.73
C PRO A 51 5.93 5.35 -11.19
N ILE A 52 4.90 4.68 -11.71
CA ILE A 52 4.37 4.87 -13.07
C ILE A 52 3.39 6.05 -13.04
N GLY A 53 3.39 6.85 -14.10
CA GLY A 53 2.41 7.92 -14.26
C GLY A 53 2.75 9.20 -13.52
N SER A 54 4.04 9.60 -13.48
CA SER A 54 4.47 10.93 -13.04
C SER A 54 3.70 12.08 -13.71
N ASP A 55 3.14 11.82 -14.89
CA ASP A 55 2.39 12.78 -15.71
C ASP A 55 0.89 12.84 -15.34
N LEU A 56 0.43 11.99 -14.41
CA LEU A 56 -0.93 12.05 -13.87
C LEU A 56 -1.03 13.20 -12.85
N ALA A 57 -2.19 13.82 -12.77
CA ALA A 57 -2.46 14.84 -11.75
C ALA A 57 -2.30 14.30 -10.32
N PHE A 58 -2.63 13.02 -10.10
CA PHE A 58 -2.56 12.35 -8.80
C PHE A 58 -1.96 10.93 -8.95
N PRO A 59 -0.62 10.83 -9.05
CA PRO A 59 0.07 9.55 -9.19
C PRO A 59 0.04 8.76 -7.88
N ALA A 60 0.48 7.50 -7.97
CA ALA A 60 0.78 6.73 -6.76
C ALA A 60 1.83 7.45 -5.91
N SER A 61 1.66 7.42 -4.60
CA SER A 61 2.51 8.13 -3.66
C SER A 61 2.70 7.35 -2.37
N VAL A 62 3.74 7.71 -1.61
CA VAL A 62 4.00 7.15 -0.29
C VAL A 62 3.87 8.29 0.72
N GLN A 63 3.07 8.08 1.77
CA GLN A 63 2.87 9.00 2.88
C GLN A 63 3.19 8.25 4.17
N ASP A 64 4.34 8.54 4.77
CA ASP A 64 4.90 7.76 5.88
C ASP A 64 5.01 6.26 5.53
N ASP A 65 4.30 5.40 6.24
CA ASP A 65 4.26 3.94 6.03
C ASP A 65 3.04 3.49 5.22
N VAL A 66 2.31 4.44 4.60
CA VAL A 66 1.13 4.19 3.78
C VAL A 66 1.47 4.40 2.32
N VAL A 67 1.23 3.38 1.50
CA VAL A 67 1.34 3.50 0.04
C VAL A 67 -0.05 3.74 -0.54
N CYS A 68 -0.18 4.83 -1.27
CA CYS A 68 -1.39 5.25 -1.95
C CYS A 68 -1.27 4.93 -3.45
N SER A 69 -2.27 4.25 -4.01
CA SER A 69 -2.37 4.07 -5.46
C SER A 69 -2.55 5.42 -6.16
N LYS A 70 -2.41 5.43 -7.48
CA LYS A 70 -2.93 6.54 -8.28
C LYS A 70 -4.43 6.68 -8.08
N THR A 71 -4.92 7.90 -8.23
CA THR A 71 -6.35 8.20 -8.14
C THR A 71 -7.05 7.79 -9.44
N PHE A 72 -8.25 7.20 -9.33
CA PHE A 72 -9.11 6.88 -10.46
C PHE A 72 -10.55 7.37 -10.20
N GLN A 73 -11.26 7.75 -11.25
CA GLN A 73 -12.60 8.31 -11.14
C GLN A 73 -13.64 7.26 -11.47
N ILE A 74 -14.59 7.03 -10.56
CA ILE A 74 -15.74 6.14 -10.78
C ILE A 74 -16.99 6.98 -11.02
N LEU A 75 -17.68 6.72 -12.12
CA LEU A 75 -18.93 7.40 -12.50
C LEU A 75 -20.11 6.43 -12.56
N TYR A 76 -19.87 5.17 -12.92
CA TYR A 76 -20.90 4.17 -13.15
C TYR A 76 -20.51 2.81 -12.58
N LYS A 77 -21.53 1.97 -12.35
CA LYS A 77 -21.35 0.55 -12.03
C LYS A 77 -20.74 -0.20 -13.21
N ASN A 78 -20.05 -1.30 -12.93
CA ASN A 78 -19.39 -2.17 -13.89
C ASN A 78 -18.27 -1.48 -14.70
N GLU A 79 -17.67 -0.43 -14.16
CA GLU A 79 -16.45 0.17 -14.71
C GLU A 79 -15.21 -0.59 -14.26
N GLU A 80 -14.19 -0.57 -15.10
CA GLU A 80 -12.90 -1.18 -14.85
C GLU A 80 -11.79 -0.12 -14.97
N PHE A 81 -10.89 -0.10 -14.01
CA PHE A 81 -9.78 0.83 -13.96
C PHE A 81 -8.47 0.08 -13.87
N VAL A 82 -7.56 0.36 -14.80
CA VAL A 82 -6.19 -0.15 -14.74
C VAL A 82 -5.45 0.64 -13.67
N VAL A 83 -4.98 -0.03 -12.61
CA VAL A 83 -4.21 0.57 -11.52
C VAL A 83 -2.72 0.47 -11.83
N ASN A 84 -2.20 -0.75 -12.02
CA ASN A 84 -0.80 -1.08 -12.31
C ASN A 84 0.23 -0.46 -11.34
N ASP A 85 -0.14 -0.32 -10.07
CA ASP A 85 0.77 0.15 -9.04
C ASP A 85 1.36 -1.06 -8.30
N VAL A 86 2.68 -1.03 -8.06
CA VAL A 86 3.39 -2.05 -7.31
C VAL A 86 3.90 -1.46 -6.00
N LEU A 87 3.26 -1.86 -4.91
CA LEU A 87 3.48 -1.39 -3.55
C LEU A 87 4.42 -2.36 -2.85
N VAL A 88 5.47 -1.84 -2.21
CA VAL A 88 6.50 -2.64 -1.55
C VAL A 88 6.58 -2.25 -0.08
N PHE A 89 6.47 -3.24 0.80
CA PHE A 89 6.64 -3.08 2.24
C PHE A 89 7.82 -3.91 2.72
N LYS A 90 8.79 -3.27 3.36
CA LYS A 90 9.93 -3.92 4.00
C LYS A 90 9.77 -3.86 5.51
N VAL A 91 9.70 -5.02 6.15
CA VAL A 91 9.71 -5.11 7.62
C VAL A 91 11.09 -5.56 8.06
N MET A 92 11.84 -4.64 8.68
CA MET A 92 13.16 -4.89 9.25
C MET A 92 13.03 -5.13 10.74
N MET A 93 13.59 -6.24 11.24
CA MET A 93 13.46 -6.69 12.63
C MET A 93 14.82 -7.07 13.19
N LEU A 94 15.02 -6.83 14.49
CA LEU A 94 16.16 -7.36 15.24
C LEU A 94 15.73 -8.60 16.02
N LEU A 95 16.33 -9.75 15.69
CA LEU A 95 15.96 -11.05 16.24
C LEU A 95 17.13 -11.69 16.99
N ASP A 96 16.84 -12.51 18.01
CA ASP A 96 17.85 -13.39 18.62
C ASP A 96 18.19 -14.51 17.61
N VAL A 97 19.47 -14.71 17.34
CA VAL A 97 19.97 -15.74 16.41
C VAL A 97 19.44 -17.15 16.74
N LYS A 98 19.12 -17.43 18.01
CA LYS A 98 18.62 -18.73 18.45
C LYS A 98 17.11 -18.90 18.29
N LYS A 99 16.37 -17.81 18.05
CA LYS A 99 14.90 -17.77 18.04
C LYS A 99 14.30 -17.20 16.75
N VAL A 100 15.11 -17.05 15.70
CA VAL A 100 14.68 -16.44 14.42
C VAL A 100 13.38 -17.06 13.91
N GLU A 101 13.29 -18.38 13.85
CA GLU A 101 12.10 -19.09 13.34
C GLU A 101 10.87 -18.89 14.23
N GLU A 102 11.02 -19.03 15.56
CA GLU A 102 9.95 -18.79 16.54
C GLU A 102 9.43 -17.35 16.43
N SER A 103 10.34 -16.38 16.44
CA SER A 103 10.01 -14.96 16.34
C SER A 103 9.33 -14.59 15.02
N LEU A 104 9.75 -15.17 13.89
CA LEU A 104 9.08 -14.95 12.60
C LEU A 104 7.69 -15.62 12.55
N ASN A 105 7.52 -16.80 13.16
CA ASN A 105 6.21 -17.45 13.22
C ASN A 105 5.21 -16.71 14.12
N GLU A 106 5.70 -16.00 15.14
CA GLU A 106 4.88 -15.13 15.99
C GLU A 106 4.55 -13.78 15.34
N MET A 107 5.22 -13.43 14.23
CA MET A 107 4.94 -12.23 13.47
C MET A 107 3.64 -12.39 12.68
N ASP A 108 2.58 -11.83 13.23
CA ASP A 108 1.28 -11.69 12.59
C ASP A 108 1.30 -10.48 11.62
N PHE A 109 2.02 -10.63 10.49
CA PHE A 109 2.09 -9.60 9.46
C PHE A 109 0.70 -9.39 8.85
N GLN A 110 0.17 -8.17 8.96
CA GLN A 110 -1.16 -7.83 8.44
C GLN A 110 -1.06 -6.69 7.44
N MET A 111 -1.47 -6.95 6.20
CA MET A 111 -1.62 -5.92 5.18
C MET A 111 -3.06 -5.38 5.21
N SER A 112 -3.21 -4.07 5.42
CA SER A 112 -4.49 -3.37 5.29
C SER A 112 -4.60 -2.80 3.89
N LEU A 113 -5.74 -3.00 3.23
CA LEU A 113 -6.10 -2.31 1.99
C LEU A 113 -7.42 -1.59 2.21
N ASP A 114 -7.39 -0.28 2.12
CA ASP A 114 -8.51 0.61 2.34
C ASP A 114 -8.88 1.31 1.03
N LEU A 115 -10.17 1.35 0.70
CA LEU A 115 -10.68 2.12 -0.44
C LEU A 115 -11.13 3.50 0.05
N TYR A 116 -10.36 4.52 -0.30
CA TYR A 116 -10.65 5.91 0.06
C TYR A 116 -11.49 6.58 -1.03
N PHE A 117 -12.48 7.36 -0.63
CA PHE A 117 -13.36 8.14 -1.51
C PHE A 117 -13.19 9.64 -1.21
N THR A 118 -13.20 10.45 -2.26
CA THR A 118 -13.34 11.90 -2.16
C THR A 118 -14.19 12.43 -3.31
N ASP A 119 -15.05 13.40 -3.02
CA ASP A 119 -15.84 14.16 -3.99
C ASP A 119 -15.11 15.43 -4.47
N GLY A 120 -13.84 15.61 -4.08
CA GLY A 120 -13.06 16.79 -4.40
C GLY A 120 -13.02 17.11 -5.90
N ASP A 121 -13.22 18.38 -6.25
CA ASP A 121 -13.08 18.90 -7.61
C ASP A 121 -11.60 18.88 -8.03
N PHE A 122 -11.16 17.77 -8.61
CA PHE A 122 -9.87 17.67 -9.28
C PHE A 122 -9.92 18.13 -10.75
N SER A 123 -11.01 18.80 -11.14
CA SER A 123 -11.23 19.35 -12.48
C SER A 123 -10.33 20.55 -12.84
N TYR A 124 -9.52 21.04 -11.91
CA TYR A 124 -8.64 22.20 -12.12
C TYR A 124 -7.20 21.85 -11.73
N VAL A 125 -6.52 21.12 -12.60
CA VAL A 125 -5.08 21.29 -12.77
C VAL A 125 -4.90 22.00 -14.11
N GLU A 126 -5.11 23.32 -14.12
CA GLU A 126 -4.65 24.16 -15.24
C GLU A 126 -3.13 24.28 -15.11
N GLU A 127 -2.43 24.09 -16.25
CA GLU A 127 -1.00 24.36 -16.44
C GLU A 127 -0.60 25.80 -16.11
#